data_AF-A0A960BW26-F1
#
_entry.id   AF-A0A960BW26-F1
#
_cell.length_a   1.000
_cell.length_b   1.000
_cell.length_c   1.000
_cell.angle_alpha   90.00
_cell.angle_beta   90.00
_cell.angle_gamma   90.00
#
_symmetry.space_group_name_H-M   'P 1'
#
loop_
_entity.id
_entity.type
_entity.pdbx_description
1 polymer ?
#
loop_
_entity_poly.entity_id
_entity_poly.type
_entity_poly.pdbx_seq_one_letter_code
_entity_poly.pdbx_strand_id
1 'polypeptide(L)'
;MRRWTVVVDLCLVAVCALVAALLGQDANWDQLQYHYWYPWQLLHGGFTDPDLYGGRFQNPLPQVPFYLLVTSLPPVVAQAVLGAIAGTAAVMARRIAARIIPASGGWLLALSTVAAAAGMVGAGFRSE
;
A
#
# COMPACT_ATOMS: atom_id res chain seq x y z
N MET A 1 -1.03 28.66 4.20
CA MET A 1 -1.64 27.40 3.70
C MET A 1 -0.62 26.29 3.49
N ARG A 2 0.55 26.56 2.89
CA ARG A 2 1.62 25.57 2.63
C ARG A 2 1.98 24.69 3.85
N ARG A 3 2.08 25.26 5.06
CA ARG A 3 2.36 24.50 6.30
C ARG A 3 1.30 23.43 6.61
N TRP A 4 0.02 23.79 6.50
CA TRP A 4 -1.09 22.88 6.76
C TRP A 4 -1.18 21.77 5.73
N THR A 5 -0.82 22.07 4.49
CA THR A 5 -0.78 21.08 3.42
C THR A 5 0.23 19.97 3.68
N VAL A 6 1.40 20.31 4.23
CA VAL A 6 2.44 19.33 4.62
C VAL A 6 2.01 18.54 5.85
N VAL A 7 1.45 19.21 6.86
CA VAL A 7 0.92 18.54 8.06
C VAL A 7 -0.13 17.49 7.68
N VAL A 8 -1.08 17.83 6.82
CA VAL A 8 -2.11 16.88 6.35
C VAL A 8 -1.50 15.70 5.60
N ASP A 9 -0.43 15.90 4.82
CA ASP A 9 0.24 14.78 4.13
C ASP A 9 0.92 13.83 5.09
N LEU A 10 1.65 14.38 6.08
CA LEU A 10 2.28 13.57 7.11
C LEU A 10 1.22 12.83 7.94
N CYS A 11 0.09 13.46 8.25
CA CYS A 11 -1.03 12.81 8.92
C CYS A 11 -1.61 11.66 8.09
N LEU A 12 -1.79 11.83 6.78
CA LEU A 12 -2.28 10.75 5.92
C LEU A 12 -1.33 9.54 5.94
N VAL A 13 -0.03 9.78 5.79
CA VAL A 13 0.99 8.72 5.86
C VAL A 13 0.95 8.03 7.23
N ALA A 14 0.92 8.79 8.32
CA ALA A 14 0.89 8.26 9.67
C ALA A 14 -0.38 7.46 9.97
N VAL A 15 -1.55 7.92 9.50
CA VAL A 15 -2.83 7.22 9.68
C VAL A 15 -2.82 5.90 8.90
N CYS A 16 -2.37 5.88 7.65
CA CYS A 16 -2.27 4.64 6.88
C CYS A 16 -1.30 3.64 7.53
N ALA A 17 -0.14 4.11 8.02
CA ALA A 17 0.80 3.29 8.76
C ALA A 17 0.18 2.70 10.03
N LEU A 18 -0.51 3.53 10.83
CA LEU A 18 -1.15 3.10 12.06
C LEU A 18 -2.27 2.08 11.79
N VAL A 19 -3.13 2.36 10.81
CA VAL A 19 -4.24 1.45 10.45
C VAL A 19 -3.69 0.10 10.00
N ALA A 20 -2.69 0.07 9.13
CA ALA A 20 -2.07 -1.18 8.69
C ALA A 20 -1.42 -1.96 9.85
N ALA A 21 -0.71 -1.26 10.74
CA ALA A 21 -0.12 -1.87 11.93
C ALA A 21 -1.17 -2.51 12.86
N LEU A 22 -2.34 -1.88 13.00
CA LEU A 22 -3.45 -2.38 13.83
C LEU A 22 -4.21 -3.55 13.19
N LEU A 23 -4.36 -3.55 11.86
CA LEU A 23 -4.99 -4.64 11.13
C LEU A 23 -4.12 -5.91 11.12
N GLY A 24 -2.80 -5.73 11.19
CA GLY A 24 -1.85 -6.84 11.13
C GLY A 24 -1.70 -7.39 9.71
N GLN A 25 -0.80 -8.37 9.58
CA GLN A 25 -0.55 -9.04 8.31
C GLN A 25 -1.58 -10.13 8.08
N ASP A 26 -2.13 -10.24 6.87
CA ASP A 26 -3.01 -11.36 6.54
C ASP A 26 -2.20 -12.67 6.40
N ALA A 27 -2.89 -13.80 6.30
CA ALA A 27 -2.28 -15.06 5.88
C ALA A 27 -3.19 -15.79 4.89
N ASN A 28 -3.78 -15.05 3.95
CA ASN A 28 -4.59 -15.65 2.89
C ASN A 28 -3.69 -16.33 1.86
N TRP A 29 -4.35 -17.12 1.00
CA TRP A 29 -3.66 -17.92 0.01
C TRP A 29 -2.87 -17.05 -0.98
N ASP A 30 -3.44 -15.93 -1.43
CA ASP A 30 -2.79 -15.01 -2.37
C ASP A 30 -1.51 -14.40 -1.80
N GLN A 31 -1.55 -13.93 -0.54
CA GLN A 31 -0.40 -13.35 0.14
C GLN A 31 0.70 -14.39 0.33
N LEU A 32 0.35 -15.61 0.75
CA LEU A 32 1.31 -16.68 0.94
C LEU A 32 1.91 -17.18 -0.37
N GLN A 33 1.11 -17.31 -1.44
CA GLN A 33 1.60 -17.80 -2.71
C GLN A 33 2.36 -16.73 -3.51
N TYR A 34 1.70 -15.62 -3.83
CA TYR A 34 2.24 -14.62 -4.76
C TYR A 34 3.24 -13.67 -4.10
N HIS A 35 3.01 -13.29 -2.84
CA HIS A 35 3.81 -12.27 -2.17
C HIS A 35 4.93 -12.85 -1.29
N TYR A 36 4.77 -14.08 -0.80
CA TYR A 36 5.77 -14.72 0.05
C TYR A 36 6.53 -15.86 -0.66
N TRP A 37 5.82 -16.85 -1.20
CA TRP A 37 6.43 -18.06 -1.74
C TRP A 37 7.22 -17.82 -3.02
N TYR A 38 6.70 -17.06 -3.99
CA TYR A 38 7.44 -16.84 -5.25
C TYR A 38 8.75 -16.05 -5.06
N PRO A 39 8.78 -14.97 -4.25
CA PRO A 39 10.05 -14.33 -3.90
C PRO A 39 11.01 -15.24 -3.14
N TRP A 40 10.49 -16.08 -2.23
CA TRP A 40 11.31 -17.07 -1.54
C TRP A 40 11.98 -18.03 -2.53
N GLN A 41 11.23 -18.60 -3.48
CA GLN A 41 11.77 -19.50 -4.50
C GLN A 41 12.82 -18.81 -5.39
N LEU A 42 12.56 -17.56 -5.78
CA LEU A 42 13.50 -16.75 -6.55
C LEU A 42 14.84 -16.58 -5.83
N LEU A 43 14.80 -16.27 -4.53
CA LEU A 43 16.00 -15.99 -3.74
C LEU A 43 16.75 -17.25 -3.27
N HIS A 44 16.08 -18.40 -3.23
CA HIS A 44 16.66 -19.67 -2.78
C HIS A 44 16.90 -20.67 -3.93
N GLY A 45 16.69 -20.26 -5.19
CA GLY A 45 16.99 -21.08 -6.38
C GLY A 45 16.04 -22.27 -6.59
N GLY A 46 14.85 -22.23 -5.98
CA GLY A 46 13.92 -23.34 -5.88
C GLY A 46 12.67 -23.18 -6.74
N PHE A 47 12.76 -22.66 -7.98
CA PHE A 47 11.60 -22.59 -8.88
C PHE A 47 11.14 -23.99 -9.28
N THR A 48 10.31 -24.56 -8.44
CA THR A 48 9.69 -25.88 -8.59
C THR A 48 8.19 -25.77 -8.76
N ASP A 49 7.65 -24.56 -8.90
CA ASP A 49 6.21 -24.37 -9.01
C ASP A 49 5.70 -24.88 -10.38
N PRO A 50 4.82 -25.90 -10.41
CA PRO A 50 4.21 -26.38 -11.64
C PRO A 50 3.37 -25.30 -12.35
N ASP A 51 2.88 -24.27 -11.65
CA ASP A 51 2.08 -23.18 -12.24
C ASP A 51 2.88 -22.23 -13.14
N LEU A 52 4.22 -22.35 -13.18
CA LEU A 52 5.05 -21.70 -14.21
C LEU A 52 4.55 -22.01 -15.63
N TYR A 53 4.00 -23.20 -15.83
CA TYR A 53 3.48 -23.67 -17.12
C TYR A 53 1.96 -23.59 -17.22
N GLY A 54 1.25 -23.29 -16.12
CA GLY A 54 -0.21 -23.21 -16.03
C GLY A 54 -0.81 -21.84 -16.38
N GLY A 55 0.02 -20.85 -16.74
CA GLY A 55 -0.42 -19.50 -17.10
C GLY A 55 -0.84 -18.62 -15.92
N ARG A 56 -0.60 -19.07 -14.68
CA ARG A 56 -0.90 -18.33 -13.43
C ARG A 56 0.33 -17.72 -12.78
N PHE A 57 1.51 -17.92 -13.37
CA PHE A 57 2.75 -17.36 -12.88
C PHE A 57 2.72 -15.83 -12.86
N GLN A 58 2.96 -15.26 -11.68
CA GLN A 58 3.27 -13.85 -11.51
C GLN A 58 4.78 -13.68 -11.35
N ASN A 59 5.37 -12.72 -12.07
CA ASN A 59 6.78 -12.38 -11.90
C ASN A 59 7.03 -11.99 -10.43
N PRO A 60 7.93 -12.69 -9.69
CA PRO A 60 8.16 -12.40 -8.28
C PRO A 60 8.99 -11.16 -8.01
N LEU A 61 9.71 -10.62 -9.02
CA LEU A 61 10.63 -9.50 -8.82
C LEU A 61 9.98 -8.28 -8.14
N PRO A 62 8.78 -7.83 -8.53
CA PRO A 62 8.10 -6.71 -7.86
C PRO A 62 7.74 -6.99 -6.40
N GLN A 63 7.64 -8.26 -6.02
CA GLN A 63 7.24 -8.69 -4.68
C GLN A 63 8.45 -8.88 -3.75
N VAL A 64 9.68 -8.90 -4.27
CA VAL A 64 10.90 -9.04 -3.46
C VAL A 64 11.02 -7.97 -2.37
N PRO A 65 10.75 -6.66 -2.61
CA PRO A 65 10.79 -5.67 -1.56
C PRO A 65 9.81 -5.95 -0.42
N PHE A 66 8.59 -6.42 -0.75
CA PHE A 66 7.62 -6.86 0.25
C PHE A 66 8.17 -8.05 1.04
N TYR A 67 8.64 -9.10 0.35
CA TYR A 67 9.16 -10.31 0.98
C TYR A 67 10.31 -10.00 1.94
N LEU A 68 11.27 -9.18 1.54
CA LEU A 68 12.40 -8.79 2.39
C LEU A 68 11.92 -8.00 3.62
N LEU A 69 10.93 -7.13 3.45
CA LEU A 69 10.37 -6.34 4.55
C LEU A 69 9.70 -7.23 5.60
N VAL A 70 8.83 -8.15 5.18
CA VAL A 70 8.05 -9.02 6.09
C VAL A 70 8.90 -10.12 6.72
N THR A 71 10.04 -10.48 6.11
CA THR A 71 10.99 -11.45 6.69
C THR A 71 12.07 -10.82 7.56
N SER A 72 12.35 -9.53 7.41
CA SER A 72 13.41 -8.83 8.15
C SER A 72 12.92 -8.02 9.36
N LEU A 73 11.62 -7.74 9.45
CA LEU A 73 11.04 -6.88 10.50
C LEU A 73 9.96 -7.60 11.29
N PRO A 74 9.69 -7.18 12.55
CA PRO A 74 8.51 -7.63 13.27
C PRO A 74 7.23 -7.34 12.46
N PRO A 75 6.22 -8.22 12.45
CA PRO A 75 5.03 -8.08 11.58
C PRO A 75 4.35 -6.72 11.70
N VAL A 76 4.19 -6.21 12.92
CA VAL A 76 3.58 -4.88 13.17
C VAL A 76 4.37 -3.75 12.52
N VAL A 77 5.71 -3.83 12.55
CA VAL A 77 6.59 -2.81 11.95
C VAL A 77 6.57 -2.94 10.42
N ALA A 78 6.61 -4.15 9.88
CA ALA A 78 6.49 -4.38 8.45
C ALA A 78 5.17 -3.81 7.90
N GLN A 79 4.05 -4.08 8.57
CA GLN A 79 2.75 -3.54 8.19
C GLN A 79 2.67 -2.01 8.34
N ALA A 80 3.27 -1.44 9.38
CA ALA A 80 3.37 0.01 9.51
C ALA A 80 4.12 0.65 8.32
N VAL A 81 5.22 0.04 7.88
CA VAL A 81 6.00 0.51 6.73
C VAL A 81 5.20 0.37 5.43
N LEU A 82 4.53 -0.75 5.20
CA LEU A 82 3.65 -0.94 4.03
C LEU A 82 2.49 0.06 4.03
N GLY A 83 1.86 0.29 5.18
CA GLY A 83 0.84 1.30 5.36
C GLY A 83 1.36 2.72 5.10
N ALA A 84 2.59 3.04 5.53
CA ALA A 84 3.21 4.32 5.22
C ALA A 84 3.43 4.50 3.71
N ILE A 85 3.91 3.45 3.03
CA ILE A 85 4.07 3.44 1.56
C ILE A 85 2.70 3.66 0.89
N ALA A 86 1.66 2.96 1.32
CA ALA A 86 0.29 3.17 0.82
C ALA A 86 -0.21 4.61 1.08
N GLY A 87 0.12 5.18 2.24
CA GLY A 87 -0.18 6.57 2.57
C GLY A 87 0.46 7.58 1.63
N THR A 88 1.62 7.28 1.03
CA THR A 88 2.19 8.17 -0.01
C THR A 88 1.33 8.23 -1.27
N ALA A 89 0.66 7.13 -1.64
CA ALA A 89 -0.30 7.13 -2.74
C ALA A 89 -1.54 7.99 -2.40
N ALA A 90 -2.01 7.96 -1.15
CA ALA A 90 -3.06 8.84 -0.66
C ALA A 90 -2.68 10.33 -0.76
N VAL A 91 -1.43 10.66 -0.40
CA VAL A 91 -0.88 12.00 -0.59
C VAL A 91 -0.91 12.38 -2.07
N MET A 92 -0.44 11.51 -2.97
CA MET A 92 -0.47 11.80 -4.41
C MET A 92 -1.89 12.04 -4.91
N ALA A 93 -2.85 11.18 -4.55
CA ALA A 93 -4.26 11.34 -4.90
C ALA A 93 -4.80 12.71 -4.43
N ARG A 94 -4.49 13.10 -3.19
CA ARG A 94 -4.86 14.40 -2.64
C ARG A 94 -4.25 15.57 -3.42
N ARG A 95 -2.97 15.47 -3.77
CA ARG A 95 -2.24 16.51 -4.51
C ARG A 95 -2.78 16.66 -5.93
N ILE A 96 -3.19 15.57 -6.58
CA ILE A 96 -3.88 15.60 -7.88
C ILE A 96 -5.25 16.26 -7.72
N ALA A 97 -6.05 15.84 -6.74
CA ALA A 97 -7.37 16.43 -6.47
C ALA A 97 -7.28 17.95 -6.22
N ALA A 98 -6.26 18.40 -5.49
CA ALA A 98 -6.02 19.82 -5.24
C ALA A 98 -5.67 20.64 -6.49
N ARG A 99 -5.34 20.01 -7.62
CA ARG A 99 -5.12 20.71 -8.91
C ARG A 99 -6.40 20.84 -9.75
N ILE A 100 -7.41 20.03 -9.45
CA ILE A 100 -8.62 19.91 -10.28
C ILE A 100 -9.81 20.60 -9.61
N ILE A 101 -9.91 20.51 -8.28
CA ILE A 101 -11.04 21.07 -7.52
C ILE A 101 -10.97 22.60 -7.56
N PRO A 102 -12.02 23.30 -8.04
CA PRO A 102 -12.07 24.76 -8.12
C PRO A 102 -12.40 25.36 -6.74
N ALA A 103 -11.54 25.12 -5.76
CA ALA A 103 -11.65 25.64 -4.41
C ALA A 103 -10.33 26.31 -3.99
N SER A 104 -10.39 27.11 -2.92
CA SER A 104 -9.20 27.72 -2.33
C SER A 104 -9.22 27.57 -0.81
N GLY A 105 -8.10 27.91 -0.16
CA GLY A 105 -8.06 27.97 1.29
C GLY A 105 -8.24 26.64 2.00
N GLY A 106 -8.90 26.71 3.16
CA GLY A 106 -9.26 25.52 3.94
C GLY A 106 -10.20 24.59 3.18
N TRP A 107 -11.02 25.12 2.26
CA TRP A 107 -11.95 24.32 1.47
C TRP A 107 -11.23 23.43 0.47
N LEU A 108 -10.21 23.95 -0.23
CA LEU A 108 -9.36 23.13 -1.08
C LEU A 108 -8.66 22.01 -0.29
N LEU A 109 -8.18 22.34 0.92
CA LEU A 109 -7.54 21.36 1.79
C LEU A 109 -8.52 20.25 2.20
N ALA A 110 -9.74 20.61 2.64
CA ALA A 110 -10.76 19.66 3.06
C ALA A 110 -11.23 18.79 1.88
N LEU A 111 -11.68 19.41 0.78
CA LEU A 111 -12.24 18.70 -0.38
C LEU A 111 -11.22 17.77 -1.04
N SER A 112 -9.96 18.20 -1.19
CA SER A 112 -8.91 17.33 -1.73
C SER A 112 -8.63 16.13 -0.81
N THR A 113 -8.67 16.32 0.51
CA THR A 113 -8.45 15.25 1.49
C THR A 113 -9.58 14.24 1.47
N VAL A 114 -10.84 14.71 1.41
CA VAL A 114 -12.02 13.85 1.27
C VAL A 114 -11.96 13.06 -0.03
N ALA A 115 -11.58 13.69 -1.15
CA ALA A 115 -11.42 13.00 -2.43
C ALA A 115 -10.34 11.89 -2.35
N ALA A 116 -9.21 12.15 -1.69
CA ALA A 116 -8.17 11.16 -1.48
C ALA A 116 -8.66 10.00 -0.59
N ALA A 117 -9.37 10.29 0.49
CA ALA A 117 -9.96 9.28 1.36
C ALA A 117 -10.98 8.40 0.63
N ALA A 118 -11.83 8.99 -0.21
CA ALA A 118 -12.75 8.24 -1.06
C ALA A 118 -12.00 7.34 -2.05
N GLY A 119 -10.90 7.82 -2.63
CA GLY A 119 -10.04 7.03 -3.52
C GLY A 119 -9.38 5.82 -2.83
N MET A 120 -8.97 5.97 -1.56
CA MET A 120 -8.40 4.87 -0.78
C MET A 120 -9.42 3.76 -0.49
N VAL A 121 -10.68 4.13 -0.22
CA VAL A 121 -11.74 3.16 0.13
C VAL A 121 -12.34 2.51 -1.13
N GLY A 122 -12.34 3.21 -2.27
CA GLY A 122 -12.92 2.70 -3.53
C GLY A 122 -12.26 1.42 -4.06
N ALA A 123 -10.97 1.21 -3.78
CA ALA A 123 -10.27 -0.03 -4.11
C ALA A 123 -10.64 -1.20 -3.17
N GLY A 124 -11.34 -0.95 -2.06
CA GLY A 124 -11.84 -1.97 -1.13
C GLY A 124 -13.11 -2.69 -1.60
N PHE A 125 -13.53 -2.52 -2.86
CA PHE A 125 -14.61 -3.31 -3.45
C PHE A 125 -14.11 -4.74 -3.70
N ARG A 126 -14.24 -5.55 -2.65
CA ARG A 126 -14.04 -7.00 -2.55
C ARG A 126 -14.02 -7.72 -3.91
N SER A 127 -12.84 -8.17 -4.30
CA SER A 127 -12.69 -9.42 -5.06
C SER A 127 -11.98 -10.41 -4.15
N GLU A 128 -12.77 -11.09 -3.34
CA GLU A 128 -12.60 -12.54 -3.16
C GLU A 128 -13.56 -13.20 -4.14
#